data_AF-A0A2K2G231-F1
#
_entry.id   AF-A0A2K2G231-F1
#
_cell.length_a   1.000
_cell.length_b   1.000
_cell.length_c   1.000
_cell.angle_alpha   90.00
_cell.angle_beta   90.00
_cell.angle_gamma   90.00
#
_symmetry.space_group_name_H-M   'P 1'
#
loop_
_entity.id
_entity.type
_entity.pdbx_description
1 polymer ?
#
loop_
_entity_poly.entity_id
_entity_poly.type
_entity_poly.pdbx_seq_one_letter_code
_entity_poly.pdbx_strand_id
1 'polypeptide(L)'
;MDVIVKYLRPNPKTGILEFRRTFPARLLPHVRDDSGKKISEVKRTLGVRVFDAGRDGSTYRELNELFERLAWKAGKAATGTFDAITKPLIAYFAEKVRSEGLELDEDVRFLRETIDVKTRRAKGLREACEADLKECRQLRALPDIDGMISSWKGVALELTQAHDRPRSPCSPRSGSGSRGRRVLRVPAGRRRRHVALLDGVPRSRAGLMP
;
A
#
# COMPACT_ATOMS: atom_id res chain seq x y z
N MET A 1 -43.44 18.31 14.36
CA MET A 1 -42.22 18.79 15.05
C MET A 1 -41.15 18.90 13.97
N ASP A 2 -40.83 20.12 13.55
CA ASP A 2 -39.83 20.34 12.51
C ASP A 2 -38.43 20.14 13.10
N VAL A 3 -37.73 19.11 12.64
CA VAL A 3 -36.34 18.87 13.03
C VAL A 3 -35.48 19.90 12.30
N ILE A 4 -35.06 20.95 13.02
CA ILE A 4 -34.18 21.97 12.46
C ILE A 4 -32.77 21.38 12.33
N VAL A 5 -32.41 20.98 11.11
CA VAL A 5 -31.06 20.47 10.81
C VAL A 5 -30.14 21.64 10.50
N LYS A 6 -29.23 21.94 11.44
CA LYS A 6 -28.41 23.18 11.54
C LYS A 6 -27.56 23.55 10.31
N TYR A 7 -27.32 22.62 9.37
CA TYR A 7 -26.40 22.81 8.23
C TYR A 7 -27.02 22.53 6.86
N LEU A 8 -28.34 22.33 6.80
CA LEU A 8 -29.05 22.18 5.54
C LEU A 8 -29.58 23.53 5.07
N ARG A 9 -29.30 23.89 3.82
CA ARG A 9 -29.81 25.11 3.20
C ARG A 9 -30.41 24.77 1.83
N PRO A 10 -31.63 25.22 1.52
CA PRO A 10 -32.17 25.08 0.18
C PRO A 10 -31.36 25.96 -0.79
N ASN A 11 -30.99 25.40 -1.93
CA ASN A 11 -30.39 26.18 -3.01
C ASN A 11 -31.47 27.11 -3.61
N PRO A 12 -31.23 28.43 -3.70
CA PRO A 12 -32.24 29.38 -4.14
C PRO A 12 -32.71 29.17 -5.59
N LYS A 13 -31.90 28.51 -6.43
CA LYS A 13 -32.23 28.26 -7.84
C LYS A 13 -33.00 26.96 -8.05
N THR A 14 -32.65 25.90 -7.32
CA THR A 14 -33.19 24.54 -7.56
C THR A 14 -34.17 24.06 -6.50
N GLY A 15 -34.19 24.72 -5.34
CA GLY A 15 -34.92 24.27 -4.15
C GLY A 15 -34.36 22.99 -3.52
N ILE A 16 -33.27 22.43 -4.05
CA ILE A 16 -32.63 21.22 -3.53
C ILE A 16 -31.82 21.60 -2.28
N LEU A 17 -31.89 20.77 -1.25
CA LEU A 17 -31.13 20.92 -0.02
C LEU A 17 -29.65 20.65 -0.26
N GLU A 18 -28.83 21.59 0.21
CA GLU A 18 -27.38 21.49 0.25
C GLU A 18 -26.91 21.42 1.70
N PHE A 19 -26.03 20.47 1.98
CA PHE A 19 -25.23 20.49 3.19
C PHE A 19 -24.12 21.51 3.00
N ARG A 20 -24.08 22.53 3.87
CA ARG A 20 -23.04 23.57 3.85
C ARG A 20 -22.54 23.83 5.26
N ARG A 21 -21.29 23.47 5.52
CA ARG A 21 -20.61 23.73 6.79
C ARG A 21 -19.23 24.33 6.55
N THR A 22 -19.03 25.55 7.06
CA THR A 22 -17.78 26.30 6.93
C THR A 22 -16.81 25.92 8.05
N PHE A 23 -15.53 25.81 7.72
CA PHE A 23 -14.51 25.55 8.73
C PHE A 23 -14.22 26.81 9.56
N PRO A 24 -13.88 26.68 10.86
CA PRO A 24 -13.41 27.80 11.67
C PRO A 24 -12.20 28.50 11.03
N ALA A 25 -12.11 29.82 11.14
CA ALA A 25 -11.05 30.63 10.51
C ALA A 25 -9.63 30.15 10.83
N ARG A 26 -9.40 29.72 12.08
CA ARG A 26 -8.12 29.17 12.56
C ARG A 26 -7.66 27.91 11.81
N LEU A 27 -8.58 27.14 11.23
CA LEU A 27 -8.27 25.88 10.55
C LEU A 27 -8.09 26.06 9.04
N LEU A 28 -8.67 27.11 8.45
CA LEU A 28 -8.67 27.33 6.99
C LEU A 28 -7.30 27.19 6.30
N PRO A 29 -6.16 27.65 6.87
CA PRO A 29 -4.86 27.46 6.24
C PRO A 29 -4.48 25.98 6.05
N HIS A 30 -4.95 25.12 6.95
CA HIS A 30 -4.56 23.71 7.10
C HIS A 30 -5.59 22.74 6.52
N VAL A 31 -6.83 23.16 6.29
CA VAL A 31 -7.84 22.29 5.70
C VAL A 31 -7.49 21.98 4.24
N ARG A 32 -7.51 20.69 3.91
CA ARG A 32 -7.37 20.15 2.56
C ARG A 32 -8.43 19.06 2.36
N ASP A 33 -8.96 18.92 1.15
CA ASP A 33 -9.79 17.76 0.79
C ASP A 33 -8.94 16.50 0.64
N ASP A 34 -9.59 15.37 0.37
CA ASP A 34 -8.91 14.08 0.16
C ASP A 34 -8.02 14.08 -1.10
N SER A 35 -8.20 15.06 -2.01
CA SER A 35 -7.33 15.29 -3.17
C SER A 35 -6.18 16.28 -2.88
N GLY A 36 -6.08 16.82 -1.67
CA GLY A 36 -5.06 17.80 -1.29
C GLY A 36 -5.36 19.24 -1.69
N LYS A 37 -6.55 19.57 -2.20
CA LYS A 37 -6.97 20.93 -2.55
C LYS A 37 -7.44 21.70 -1.32
N LYS A 38 -7.12 22.99 -1.24
CA LYS A 38 -7.62 23.88 -0.17
C LYS A 38 -9.14 24.02 -0.29
N ILE A 39 -9.84 23.82 0.82
CA ILE A 39 -11.28 24.02 0.91
C ILE A 39 -11.61 24.87 2.14
N SER A 40 -12.63 25.72 2.01
CA SER A 40 -13.13 26.58 3.10
C SER A 40 -14.46 26.09 3.68
N GLU A 41 -15.20 25.28 2.92
CA GLU A 41 -16.46 24.69 3.32
C GLU A 41 -16.62 23.28 2.77
N VAL A 42 -17.34 22.42 3.50
CA VAL A 42 -17.89 21.18 2.95
C VAL A 42 -19.25 21.53 2.36
N LYS A 43 -19.32 21.54 1.02
CA LYS A 43 -20.53 21.80 0.25
C LYS A 43 -20.91 20.58 -0.59
N ARG A 44 -22.07 19.98 -0.32
CA ARG A 44 -22.63 18.86 -1.10
C ARG A 44 -24.14 18.97 -1.23
N THR A 45 -24.66 18.68 -2.42
CA THR A 45 -26.10 18.58 -2.70
C THR A 45 -26.63 17.23 -2.23
N LEU A 46 -27.77 17.22 -1.53
CA LEU A 46 -28.43 15.98 -1.09
C LEU A 46 -29.38 15.40 -2.13
N GLY A 47 -29.72 16.16 -3.18
CA GLY A 47 -30.65 15.72 -4.23
C GLY A 47 -32.13 15.76 -3.82
N VAL A 48 -32.44 16.08 -2.57
CA VAL A 48 -33.80 16.17 -2.03
C VAL A 48 -34.23 17.61 -1.75
N ARG A 49 -35.53 17.90 -1.85
CA ARG A 49 -36.09 19.23 -1.51
C ARG A 49 -36.59 19.33 -0.06
N VAL A 50 -37.02 18.20 0.49
CA VAL A 50 -37.49 18.07 1.88
C VAL A 50 -36.63 17.00 2.52
N PHE A 51 -36.12 17.27 3.73
CA PHE A 51 -35.26 16.35 4.44
C PHE A 51 -36.09 15.33 5.21
N ASP A 52 -35.84 14.05 4.96
CA ASP A 52 -36.40 12.94 5.74
C ASP A 52 -35.28 12.28 6.56
N ALA A 53 -35.38 12.30 7.88
CA ALA A 53 -34.36 11.73 8.76
C ALA A 53 -34.18 10.22 8.59
N GLY A 54 -35.22 9.49 8.17
CA GLY A 54 -35.15 8.05 7.93
C GLY A 54 -34.46 7.72 6.61
N ARG A 55 -34.75 8.49 5.55
CA ARG A 55 -34.19 8.24 4.21
C ARG A 55 -32.82 8.91 4.00
N ASP A 56 -32.71 10.18 4.37
CA ASP A 56 -31.55 11.04 4.05
C ASP A 56 -30.59 11.21 5.23
N GLY A 57 -30.97 10.67 6.41
CA GLY A 57 -30.20 10.80 7.64
C GLY A 57 -28.81 10.16 7.57
N SER A 58 -28.64 9.07 6.81
CA SER A 58 -27.33 8.44 6.59
C SER A 58 -26.40 9.37 5.81
N THR A 59 -26.85 9.92 4.69
CA THR A 59 -26.06 10.86 3.87
C THR A 59 -25.71 12.12 4.66
N TYR A 60 -26.64 12.66 5.44
CA TYR A 60 -26.34 13.78 6.34
C TYR A 60 -25.26 13.42 7.37
N ARG A 61 -25.36 12.24 7.98
CA ARG A 61 -24.39 11.76 8.98
C ARG A 61 -23.01 11.59 8.36
N GLU A 62 -22.91 10.96 7.19
CA GLU A 62 -21.65 10.79 6.45
C GLU A 62 -21.00 12.13 6.10
N LEU A 63 -21.78 13.12 5.65
CA LEU A 63 -21.27 14.46 5.35
C LEU A 63 -20.79 15.20 6.61
N ASN A 64 -21.48 14.99 7.74
CA ASN A 64 -21.07 15.56 9.01
C ASN A 64 -19.80 14.89 9.55
N GLU A 65 -19.69 13.56 9.47
CA GLU A 65 -18.48 12.81 9.82
C GLU A 65 -17.30 13.20 8.93
N LEU A 66 -17.53 13.41 7.63
CA LEU A 66 -16.52 13.92 6.71
C LEU A 66 -16.01 15.30 7.16
N PHE A 67 -16.91 16.22 7.53
CA PHE A 67 -16.52 17.52 8.06
C PHE A 67 -15.68 17.37 9.33
N GLU A 68 -16.14 16.58 10.31
CA GLU A 68 -15.41 16.39 11.58
C GLU A 68 -14.04 15.77 11.35
N ARG A 69 -13.92 14.79 10.45
CA ARG A 69 -12.65 14.17 10.07
C ARG A 69 -11.69 15.19 9.47
N LEU A 70 -12.16 16.05 8.56
CA LEU A 70 -11.33 17.08 7.93
C LEU A 70 -10.95 18.18 8.93
N ALA A 71 -11.87 18.58 9.81
CA ALA A 71 -11.61 19.55 10.87
C ALA A 71 -10.59 19.02 11.88
N TRP A 72 -10.69 17.74 12.25
CA TRP A 72 -9.73 17.08 13.13
C TRP A 72 -8.32 17.02 12.50
N LYS A 73 -8.21 16.60 11.23
CA LYS A 73 -6.93 16.60 10.49
C LYS A 73 -6.32 18.00 10.42
N ALA A 74 -7.13 19.00 10.09
CA ALA A 74 -6.68 20.39 10.04
C ALA A 74 -6.29 20.92 11.42
N GLY A 75 -7.00 20.50 12.48
CA GLY A 75 -6.69 20.81 13.87
C GLY A 75 -5.30 20.28 14.25
N LYS A 76 -5.06 18.99 14.01
CA LYS A 76 -3.76 18.34 14.24
C LYS A 76 -2.62 19.04 13.48
N ALA A 77 -2.87 19.39 12.21
CA ALA A 77 -1.90 20.11 11.39
C ALA A 77 -1.65 21.56 11.87
N ALA A 78 -2.68 22.25 12.38
CA ALA A 78 -2.55 23.60 12.93
C ALA A 78 -1.76 23.60 14.25
N THR A 79 -1.98 22.59 15.10
CA THR A 79 -1.27 22.44 16.38
C THR A 79 0.14 21.90 16.22
N GLY A 80 0.47 21.27 15.07
CA GLY A 80 1.73 20.55 14.87
C GLY A 80 1.88 19.29 15.74
N THR A 81 0.92 19.02 16.63
CA THR A 81 0.87 17.82 17.46
C THR A 81 0.32 16.65 16.65
N PHE A 82 1.16 16.06 15.82
CA PHE A 82 0.90 14.70 15.36
C PHE A 82 1.06 13.76 16.55
N ASP A 83 0.13 12.82 16.72
CA ASP A 83 0.30 11.79 17.75
C ASP A 83 1.60 11.04 17.42
N ALA A 84 2.56 11.06 18.35
CA ALA A 84 3.79 10.34 18.16
C ALA A 84 3.43 8.88 17.88
N ILE A 85 3.96 8.31 16.79
CA ILE A 85 3.77 6.89 16.49
C ILE A 85 4.45 6.12 17.62
N THR A 86 3.66 5.65 18.58
CA THR A 86 4.17 5.00 19.78
C THR A 86 4.73 3.62 19.42
N LYS A 87 5.73 3.14 20.16
CA LYS A 87 6.31 1.80 19.94
C LYS A 87 5.24 0.68 19.85
N PRO A 88 4.18 0.67 20.70
CA PRO A 88 3.10 -0.31 20.57
C PRO A 88 2.33 -0.21 19.25
N LEU A 89 2.09 1.01 18.75
CA LEU A 89 1.40 1.23 17.48
C LEU A 89 2.25 0.78 16.29
N ILE A 90 3.56 1.02 16.33
CA ILE A 90 4.51 0.48 15.34
C ILE A 90 4.47 -1.05 15.34
N ALA A 91 4.52 -1.67 16.53
CA ALA A 91 4.46 -3.12 16.66
C ALA A 91 3.15 -3.70 16.09
N TYR A 92 2.02 -3.05 16.38
CA TYR A 92 0.72 -3.40 15.82
C TYR A 92 0.72 -3.31 14.28
N PHE A 93 1.25 -2.23 13.69
CA PHE A 93 1.33 -2.12 12.23
C PHE A 93 2.26 -3.18 11.62
N ALA A 94 3.40 -3.45 12.25
CA ALA A 94 4.32 -4.50 11.79
C ALA A 94 3.71 -5.91 11.87
N GLU A 95 2.90 -6.17 12.90
CA GLU A 95 2.14 -7.42 13.01
C GLU A 95 1.02 -7.50 11.96
N LYS A 96 0.30 -6.40 11.73
CA LYS A 96 -0.75 -6.35 10.72
C LYS A 96 -0.19 -6.61 9.31
N VAL A 97 0.91 -5.95 8.94
CA VAL A 97 1.64 -6.15 7.68
C VAL A 97 2.05 -7.62 7.51
N ARG A 98 2.59 -8.25 8.57
CA ARG A 98 2.92 -9.68 8.58
C ARG A 98 1.69 -10.57 8.39
N SER A 99 0.61 -10.31 9.11
CA SER A 99 -0.63 -11.11 9.07
C SER A 99 -1.35 -11.02 7.73
N GLU A 100 -1.26 -9.89 7.04
CA GLU A 100 -1.87 -9.68 5.72
C GLU A 100 -0.98 -10.15 4.57
N GLY A 101 0.22 -10.69 4.86
CA GLY A 101 1.18 -11.18 3.85
C GLY A 101 1.74 -10.06 2.96
N LEU A 102 1.73 -8.82 3.45
CA LEU A 102 2.17 -7.63 2.70
C LEU A 102 3.70 -7.54 2.54
N GLU A 103 4.48 -8.39 3.22
CA GLU A 103 5.93 -8.50 3.03
C GLU A 103 6.28 -8.87 1.57
N LEU A 104 5.46 -9.72 0.94
CA LEU A 104 5.59 -10.04 -0.49
C LEU A 104 5.23 -8.85 -1.39
N ASP A 105 4.35 -7.94 -0.96
CA ASP A 105 3.99 -6.75 -1.74
C ASP A 105 5.13 -5.73 -1.75
N GLU A 106 5.89 -5.58 -0.67
CA GLU A 106 7.07 -4.70 -0.65
C GLU A 106 8.18 -5.20 -1.59
N ASP A 107 8.54 -6.48 -1.52
CA ASP A 107 9.55 -7.08 -2.41
C ASP A 107 9.11 -7.01 -3.88
N VAL A 108 7.83 -7.25 -4.14
CA VAL A 108 7.25 -7.12 -5.48
C VAL A 108 7.20 -5.66 -5.92
N ARG A 109 6.91 -4.69 -5.04
CA ARG A 109 6.83 -3.26 -5.37
C ARG A 109 8.18 -2.69 -5.85
N PHE A 110 9.31 -3.20 -5.35
CA PHE A 110 10.65 -2.77 -5.78
C PHE A 110 11.23 -3.48 -7.01
N LEU A 111 10.59 -4.55 -7.52
CA LEU A 111 10.97 -5.12 -8.82
C LEU A 111 10.74 -4.08 -9.93
N ARG A 112 11.68 -3.95 -10.88
CA ARG A 112 11.63 -3.00 -12.01
C ARG A 112 10.48 -3.22 -13.01
N GLU A 113 9.67 -4.25 -12.80
CA GLU A 113 8.57 -4.62 -13.67
C GLU A 113 7.36 -3.67 -13.49
N THR A 114 6.58 -3.48 -14.55
CA THR A 114 5.35 -2.69 -14.48
C THR A 114 4.32 -3.39 -13.57
N ILE A 115 3.42 -2.62 -12.94
CA ILE A 115 2.39 -3.12 -12.03
C ILE A 115 1.56 -4.25 -12.67
N ASP A 116 1.30 -4.15 -13.98
CA ASP A 116 0.55 -5.16 -14.74
C ASP A 116 1.26 -6.51 -14.81
N VAL A 117 2.59 -6.51 -14.96
CA VAL A 117 3.39 -7.75 -15.01
C VAL A 117 3.37 -8.45 -13.65
N LYS A 118 3.49 -7.67 -12.56
CA LYS A 118 3.40 -8.16 -11.19
C LYS A 118 2.04 -8.78 -10.91
N THR A 119 0.97 -8.08 -11.32
CA THR A 119 -0.41 -8.54 -11.13
C THR A 119 -0.69 -9.82 -11.91
N ARG A 120 -0.21 -9.93 -13.16
CA ARG A 120 -0.31 -11.16 -13.96
C ARG A 120 0.44 -12.33 -13.33
N ARG A 121 1.65 -12.10 -12.82
CA ARG A 121 2.47 -13.14 -12.19
C ARG A 121 1.87 -13.61 -10.87
N ALA A 122 1.37 -12.69 -10.04
CA ALA A 122 0.66 -13.03 -8.81
C ALA A 122 -0.61 -13.85 -9.08
N LYS A 123 -1.38 -13.49 -10.12
CA LYS A 123 -2.54 -14.26 -10.56
C LYS A 123 -2.14 -15.67 -11.02
N GLY A 124 -1.11 -15.79 -11.86
CA GLY A 124 -0.62 -17.08 -12.33
C GLY A 124 -0.11 -17.98 -11.19
N LEU A 125 0.56 -17.40 -10.18
CA LEU A 125 1.01 -18.16 -9.01
C LEU A 125 -0.17 -18.70 -8.20
N ARG A 126 -1.23 -17.90 -8.00
CA ARG A 126 -2.45 -18.34 -7.31
C ARG A 126 -3.15 -19.48 -8.05
N GLU A 127 -3.29 -19.36 -9.37
CA GLU A 127 -3.91 -20.40 -10.21
C GLU A 127 -3.11 -21.71 -10.16
N ALA A 128 -1.78 -21.64 -10.18
CA ALA A 128 -0.92 -22.82 -10.01
C ALA A 128 -1.09 -23.47 -8.63
N CYS A 129 -1.06 -22.68 -7.56
CA CYS A 129 -1.26 -23.22 -6.20
C CYS A 129 -2.66 -23.84 -6.03
N GLU A 130 -3.69 -23.26 -6.63
CA GLU A 130 -5.05 -23.84 -6.61
C GLU A 130 -5.12 -25.16 -7.38
N ALA A 131 -4.41 -25.27 -8.50
CA ALA A 131 -4.30 -26.52 -9.24
C ALA A 131 -3.60 -27.61 -8.42
N ASP A 132 -2.46 -27.30 -7.81
CA ASP A 132 -1.70 -28.23 -6.95
C ASP A 132 -2.53 -28.69 -5.75
N LEU A 133 -3.26 -27.76 -5.10
CA LEU A 133 -4.14 -28.10 -3.99
C LEU A 133 -5.32 -28.97 -4.42
N LYS A 134 -5.86 -28.76 -5.62
CA LYS A 134 -6.92 -29.59 -6.19
C LYS A 134 -6.41 -31.00 -6.47
N GLU A 135 -5.22 -31.13 -7.04
CA GLU A 135 -4.56 -32.42 -7.26
C GLU A 135 -4.31 -33.14 -5.93
N CYS A 136 -3.75 -32.44 -4.94
CA CYS A 136 -3.55 -33.01 -3.60
C CYS A 136 -4.86 -33.47 -2.95
N ARG A 137 -5.97 -32.73 -3.13
CA ARG A 137 -7.30 -33.15 -2.65
C ARG A 137 -7.83 -34.38 -3.38
N GLN A 138 -7.59 -34.49 -4.69
CA GLN A 138 -7.95 -35.66 -5.48
C GLN A 138 -7.16 -36.90 -5.04
N LEU A 139 -5.85 -36.76 -4.84
CA LEU A 139 -5.00 -37.83 -4.31
C LEU A 139 -5.45 -38.28 -2.91
N ARG A 140 -5.86 -37.34 -2.05
CA ARG A 140 -6.39 -37.66 -0.71
C ARG A 140 -7.76 -38.35 -0.76
N ALA A 141 -8.55 -38.12 -1.80
CA ALA A 141 -9.86 -38.75 -1.99
C ALA A 141 -9.74 -40.20 -2.51
N LEU A 142 -8.55 -40.64 -2.94
CA LEU A 142 -8.32 -42.04 -3.28
C LEU A 142 -8.27 -42.86 -1.98
N PRO A 143 -9.06 -43.95 -1.87
CA PRO A 143 -9.16 -44.75 -0.65
C PRO A 143 -7.93 -45.63 -0.37
N ASP A 144 -6.89 -45.59 -1.23
CA ASP A 144 -5.75 -46.49 -1.17
C ASP A 144 -4.41 -45.74 -1.10
N ILE A 145 -4.29 -44.88 -0.09
CA ILE A 145 -3.02 -44.19 0.22
C ILE A 145 -1.93 -45.22 0.54
N ASP A 146 -2.28 -46.33 1.20
CA ASP A 146 -1.34 -47.40 1.55
C ASP A 146 -0.84 -48.18 0.32
N GLY A 147 -1.68 -48.41 -0.69
CA GLY A 147 -1.28 -48.99 -1.97
C GLY A 147 -0.43 -48.04 -2.82
N MET A 148 -0.68 -46.73 -2.76
CA MET A 148 0.21 -45.74 -3.34
C MET A 148 1.58 -45.73 -2.67
N ILE A 149 1.64 -45.71 -1.34
CA ILE A 149 2.92 -45.77 -0.60
C ILE A 149 3.65 -47.08 -0.91
N SER A 150 2.93 -48.20 -0.99
CA SER A 150 3.51 -49.51 -1.28
C SER A 150 4.07 -49.61 -2.71
N SER A 151 3.39 -49.03 -3.70
CA SER A 151 3.88 -49.01 -5.09
C SER A 151 5.08 -48.09 -5.29
N TRP A 152 5.19 -47.00 -4.50
CA TRP A 152 6.32 -46.07 -4.57
C TRP A 152 7.53 -46.49 -3.75
N LYS A 153 7.36 -47.38 -2.75
CA LYS A 153 8.43 -47.84 -1.87
C LYS A 153 9.63 -48.44 -2.61
N GLY A 154 9.38 -49.19 -3.69
CA GLY A 154 10.44 -49.76 -4.53
C GLY A 154 11.28 -48.69 -5.23
N VAL A 155 10.61 -47.74 -5.89
CA VAL A 155 11.27 -46.63 -6.61
C VAL A 155 12.03 -45.72 -5.66
N ALA A 156 11.45 -45.42 -4.48
CA ALA A 156 12.12 -44.63 -3.46
C ALA A 156 13.38 -45.32 -2.92
N LEU A 157 13.31 -46.64 -2.68
CA LEU A 157 14.47 -47.44 -2.26
C LEU A 157 15.54 -47.47 -3.36
N GLU A 158 15.18 -47.68 -4.62
CA GLU A 158 16.13 -47.64 -5.74
C GLU A 158 16.85 -46.29 -5.87
N LEU A 159 16.13 -45.17 -5.70
CA LEU A 159 16.71 -43.83 -5.73
C LEU A 159 17.66 -43.56 -4.56
N THR A 160 17.30 -44.00 -3.36
CA THR A 160 18.20 -43.88 -2.19
C THR A 160 19.45 -44.75 -2.33
N GLN A 161 19.31 -45.99 -2.83
CA GLN A 161 20.43 -46.89 -3.09
C GLN A 161 21.33 -46.42 -4.24
N ALA A 162 20.76 -45.73 -5.23
CA ALA A 162 21.54 -45.09 -6.29
C ALA A 162 22.40 -43.92 -5.75
N HIS A 163 21.94 -43.24 -4.70
CA HIS A 163 22.65 -42.15 -4.03
C HIS A 163 23.68 -42.62 -2.99
N ASP A 164 23.53 -43.81 -2.42
CA ASP A 164 24.51 -44.44 -1.52
C ASP A 164 25.68 -45.10 -2.26
N ARG A 165 25.74 -45.01 -3.59
CA ARG A 165 26.97 -45.35 -4.31
C ARG A 165 28.08 -44.41 -3.83
N PRO A 166 29.18 -44.93 -3.24
CA PRO A 166 30.31 -44.10 -2.88
C PRO A 166 30.75 -43.36 -4.15
N ARG A 167 30.65 -42.03 -4.14
CA ARG A 167 31.20 -41.20 -5.20
C ARG A 167 32.64 -41.67 -5.39
N SER A 168 32.94 -42.25 -6.55
CA SER A 168 34.30 -42.71 -6.85
C SER A 168 35.26 -41.60 -6.47
N PRO A 169 36.29 -41.88 -5.66
CA PRO A 169 37.24 -40.87 -5.25
C PRO A 169 37.82 -40.25 -6.52
N CYS A 170 37.52 -38.97 -6.75
CA CYS A 170 38.09 -38.23 -7.85
C CYS A 170 39.61 -38.38 -7.75
N SER A 171 40.21 -39.09 -8.70
CA SER A 171 41.66 -39.23 -8.79
C SER A 171 42.29 -37.84 -8.73
N PRO A 172 43.27 -37.60 -7.84
CA PRO A 172 43.93 -36.30 -7.76
C PRO A 172 44.65 -36.06 -9.08
N ARG A 173 44.16 -35.09 -9.84
CA ARG A 173 44.79 -34.62 -11.07
C ARG A 173 46.07 -33.90 -10.67
N SER A 174 47.17 -34.64 -10.63
CA SER A 174 48.52 -34.12 -10.56
C SER A 174 48.83 -33.32 -11.83
N GLY A 175 49.14 -32.04 -11.67
CA GLY A 175 49.58 -31.14 -12.74
C GLY A 175 49.26 -29.70 -12.38
N SER A 176 50.10 -29.00 -11.61
CA SER A 176 51.30 -28.27 -12.05
C SER A 176 50.96 -26.97 -12.81
N GLY A 177 51.50 -25.87 -12.29
CA GLY A 177 51.51 -24.54 -12.91
C GLY A 177 50.19 -23.78 -12.82
N SER A 178 50.11 -22.46 -12.67
CA SER A 178 51.11 -21.43 -12.48
C SER A 178 50.36 -20.12 -12.20
N ARG A 179 50.93 -19.33 -11.30
CA ARG A 179 50.91 -17.85 -11.21
C ARG A 179 49.82 -17.09 -11.99
N GLY A 180 49.05 -16.29 -11.25
CA GLY A 180 48.24 -15.23 -11.84
C GLY A 180 47.54 -14.33 -10.83
N ARG A 181 48.27 -13.67 -9.92
CA ARG A 181 47.73 -12.52 -9.16
C ARG A 181 47.39 -11.41 -10.15
N ARG A 182 46.11 -11.26 -10.52
CA ARG A 182 45.59 -10.02 -11.11
C ARG A 182 44.94 -9.20 -10.01
N VAL A 183 45.71 -8.25 -9.50
CA VAL A 183 45.21 -7.12 -8.73
C VAL A 183 44.38 -6.28 -9.70
N LEU A 184 43.06 -6.32 -9.55
CA LEU A 184 42.17 -5.39 -10.25
C LEU A 184 42.35 -4.01 -9.62
N ARG A 185 43.15 -3.17 -10.29
CA ARG A 185 43.17 -1.71 -10.12
C ARG A 185 41.74 -1.18 -10.23
N VAL A 186 41.23 -0.63 -9.13
CA VAL A 186 40.07 0.26 -9.13
C VAL A 186 40.52 1.60 -9.75
N PRO A 187 39.95 2.04 -10.89
CA PRO A 187 40.25 3.36 -11.42
C PRO A 187 39.59 4.43 -10.53
N ALA A 188 40.42 5.15 -9.78
CA ALA A 188 40.08 6.43 -9.22
C ALA A 188 39.82 7.42 -10.36
N GLY A 189 38.60 7.95 -10.46
CA GLY A 189 38.34 9.12 -11.31
C GLY A 189 36.94 9.21 -11.88
N ARG A 190 36.04 9.87 -11.14
CA ARG A 190 35.29 11.01 -11.71
C ARG A 190 34.69 11.87 -10.61
N ARG A 191 35.46 12.88 -10.24
CA ARG A 191 34.95 14.15 -9.75
C ARG A 191 34.04 14.75 -10.82
N ARG A 192 32.75 14.92 -10.52
CA ARG A 192 31.88 15.95 -11.13
C ARG A 192 31.28 16.71 -9.96
N ARG A 193 31.92 17.82 -9.60
CA ARG A 193 31.57 19.20 -9.99
C ARG A 193 30.27 19.64 -9.33
N HIS A 194 30.45 20.49 -8.32
CA HIS A 194 29.54 21.57 -7.96
C HIS A 194 28.87 22.17 -9.21
N VAL A 195 27.56 22.29 -9.16
CA VAL A 195 26.86 23.43 -9.77
C VAL A 195 26.08 24.08 -8.64
N ALA A 196 26.48 25.32 -8.41
CA ALA A 196 25.90 26.23 -7.45
C ALA A 196 24.59 26.82 -7.97
N LEU A 197 23.88 27.49 -7.04
CA LEU A 197 23.00 28.62 -7.26
C LEU A 197 21.86 28.44 -8.28
N LEU A 198 20.64 28.59 -7.79
CA LEU A 198 19.79 29.68 -8.26
C LEU A 198 18.83 30.09 -7.13
N ASP A 199 19.22 31.18 -6.47
CA ASP A 199 18.30 32.13 -5.85
C ASP A 199 17.23 32.56 -6.84
N GLY A 200 15.99 32.68 -6.38
CA GLY A 200 14.87 33.05 -7.25
C GLY A 200 13.57 33.30 -6.51
N VAL A 201 13.61 34.12 -5.46
CA VAL A 201 12.41 34.74 -4.87
C VAL A 201 12.14 36.05 -5.62
N PRO A 202 11.02 36.19 -6.34
CA PRO A 202 10.45 37.50 -6.58
C PRO A 202 9.36 37.82 -5.54
N ARG A 203 9.73 38.69 -4.59
CA ARG A 203 8.80 39.55 -3.85
C ARG A 203 8.27 40.60 -4.83
N SER A 204 6.96 40.67 -5.01
CA SER A 204 6.21 41.80 -5.59
C SER A 204 4.72 41.48 -5.34
N ARG A 205 3.84 42.38 -4.91
CA ARG A 205 3.90 43.82 -4.74
C ARG A 205 2.71 44.17 -3.82
N ALA A 206 2.96 44.93 -2.76
CA ALA A 206 1.89 45.59 -2.01
C ALA A 206 1.30 46.69 -2.90
N GLY A 207 0.01 46.58 -3.22
CA GLY A 207 -0.79 47.66 -3.80
C GLY A 207 -1.59 48.31 -2.68
N LEU A 208 -1.01 49.35 -2.09
CA LEU A 208 -1.74 50.45 -1.43
C LEU A 208 -2.23 51.39 -2.54
N MET A 209 -3.46 51.88 -2.41
CA MET A 209 -4.02 53.16 -2.91
C MET A 209 -5.54 53.04 -3.02
N PRO A 210 -6.29 54.15 -2.96
CA PRO A 210 -6.44 55.08 -1.84
C PRO A 210 -7.86 55.03 -1.23
#